data_AF-A0A3A5R8K4-F1
#
_entry.id   AF-A0A3A5R8K4-F1
#
_cell.length_a   1.000
_cell.length_b   1.000
_cell.length_c   1.000
_cell.angle_alpha   90.00
_cell.angle_beta   90.00
_cell.angle_gamma   90.00
#
_symmetry.space_group_name_H-M   'P 1'
#
loop_
_entity.id
_entity.type
_entity.pdbx_description
1 polymer ?
#
loop_
_entity_poly.entity_id
_entity_poly.type
_entity_poly.pdbx_seq_one_letter_code
_entity_poly.pdbx_strand_id
1 'polypeptide(L)'
;MKKIDFEVFGPGQYLYFDIGRLIQVESLTGKSAGDIIKNQDLNLGILTALLSIGLRHHGIKNPQWYATKMQELIDEGHELDEFTQPVVKAIAGSGILGKEVYYAVFPEEAPAGEKTKTKN
;
A
#
# COMPACT_ATOMS: atom_id res chain seq x y z
N MET A 1 -6.88 10.36 4.83
CA MET A 1 -6.29 9.15 4.23
C MET A 1 -7.40 8.26 3.72
N LYS A 2 -7.18 7.53 2.64
CA LYS A 2 -8.10 6.48 2.18
C LYS A 2 -7.87 5.19 2.98
N LYS A 3 -8.95 4.48 3.28
CA LYS A 3 -8.92 3.08 3.73
C LYS A 3 -9.17 2.22 2.50
N ILE A 4 -8.29 1.26 2.27
CA ILE A 4 -8.36 0.36 1.11
C ILE A 4 -8.74 -1.01 1.62
N ASP A 5 -9.83 -1.57 1.11
CA ASP A 5 -10.27 -2.91 1.50
C ASP A 5 -9.17 -3.93 1.18
N PHE A 6 -8.97 -4.85 2.11
CA PHE A 6 -7.93 -5.87 2.04
C PHE A 6 -8.46 -7.14 2.72
N GLU A 7 -9.30 -7.90 2.03
CA GLU A 7 -9.96 -9.06 2.64
C GLU A 7 -9.21 -10.38 2.43
N VAL A 8 -8.02 -10.31 1.82
CA VAL A 8 -7.24 -11.49 1.41
C VAL A 8 -6.74 -12.31 2.61
N PHE A 9 -6.45 -11.67 3.75
CA PHE A 9 -6.06 -12.39 4.99
C PHE A 9 -7.23 -12.66 5.93
N GLY A 10 -8.42 -12.11 5.64
CA GLY A 10 -9.62 -12.28 6.46
C GLY A 10 -10.67 -11.21 6.19
N PRO A 11 -11.95 -11.51 6.45
CA PRO A 11 -13.06 -10.61 6.12
C PRO A 11 -13.02 -9.29 6.92
N GLY A 12 -13.46 -8.20 6.28
CA GLY A 12 -13.58 -6.88 6.89
C GLY A 12 -12.25 -6.19 7.21
N GLN A 13 -11.13 -6.71 6.70
CA GLN A 13 -9.82 -6.10 6.87
C GLN A 13 -9.58 -4.98 5.85
N TYR A 14 -8.84 -3.95 6.27
CA TYR A 14 -8.45 -2.84 5.41
C TYR A 14 -7.05 -2.31 5.72
N LEU A 15 -6.42 -1.71 4.72
CA LEU A 15 -5.13 -1.05 4.78
C LEU A 15 -5.29 0.47 4.82
N TYR A 16 -4.44 1.14 5.61
CA TYR A 16 -4.24 2.57 5.48
C TYR A 16 -2.87 2.99 6.01
N PHE A 17 -2.39 4.12 5.50
CA PHE A 17 -1.17 4.76 5.97
C PHE A 17 -1.46 6.21 6.36
N ASP A 18 -1.17 6.54 7.60
CA ASP A 18 -1.05 7.90 8.11
C ASP A 18 0.43 8.29 8.21
N ILE A 19 0.72 9.56 8.54
CA ILE A 19 2.11 10.02 8.68
C ILE A 19 2.91 9.17 9.67
N GLY A 20 2.32 8.78 10.80
CA GLY A 20 3.01 7.96 11.81
C GLY A 20 3.36 6.55 11.32
N ARG A 21 2.52 5.96 10.47
CA ARG A 21 2.78 4.69 9.79
C ARG A 21 3.83 4.87 8.69
N LEU A 22 3.76 5.93 7.90
CA LEU A 22 4.77 6.22 6.87
C LEU A 22 6.16 6.39 7.51
N ILE A 23 6.28 7.11 8.62
CA ILE A 23 7.54 7.21 9.39
C ILE A 23 8.06 5.82 9.78
N GLN A 24 7.18 4.89 10.16
CA GLN A 24 7.58 3.52 10.48
C GLN A 24 8.04 2.73 9.25
N VAL A 25 7.42 2.96 8.08
CA VAL A 25 7.89 2.40 6.82
C VAL A 25 9.32 2.87 6.55
N GLU A 26 9.58 4.16 6.66
CA GLU A 26 10.91 4.74 6.41
C GLU A 26 11.95 4.21 7.38
N SER A 27 11.61 4.13 8.67
CA SER A 27 12.47 3.58 9.71
C SER A 27 12.83 2.11 9.48
N LEU A 28 11.87 1.29 9.05
CA LEU A 28 12.08 -0.15 8.85
C LEU A 28 12.74 -0.50 7.52
N THR A 29 12.47 0.27 6.47
CA THR A 29 12.94 -0.03 5.11
C THR A 29 14.16 0.78 4.69
N GLY A 30 14.46 1.88 5.39
CA GLY A 30 15.49 2.85 5.00
C GLY A 30 15.14 3.64 3.73
N LYS A 31 13.91 3.49 3.21
CA LYS A 31 13.44 4.15 1.97
C LYS A 31 12.24 5.04 2.27
N SER A 32 12.12 6.16 1.56
CA SER A 32 10.90 6.96 1.66
C SER A 32 9.70 6.18 1.13
N ALA A 33 8.56 6.28 1.82
CA ALA A 33 7.33 5.64 1.36
C ALA A 33 6.88 6.14 -0.03
N GLY A 34 7.19 7.39 -0.38
CA GLY A 34 6.91 7.93 -1.71
C GLY A 34 7.79 7.30 -2.80
N ASP A 35 9.07 7.07 -2.49
CA ASP A 35 10.04 6.51 -3.45
C ASP A 35 9.77 5.04 -3.74
N ILE A 36 9.33 4.28 -2.74
CA ILE A 36 8.91 2.87 -2.91
C ILE A 36 7.88 2.75 -4.04
N ILE A 37 6.93 3.69 -4.11
CA ILE A 37 5.89 3.67 -5.16
C ILE A 37 6.43 4.23 -6.48
N LYS A 38 7.06 5.42 -6.45
CA LYS A 38 7.51 6.10 -7.68
C LYS A 38 8.53 5.28 -8.48
N ASN A 39 9.41 4.58 -7.80
CA ASN A 39 10.47 3.78 -8.43
C ASN A 39 10.06 2.32 -8.63
N GLN A 40 8.81 1.94 -8.33
CA GLN A 40 8.33 0.55 -8.38
C GLN A 40 9.21 -0.40 -7.58
N ASP A 41 9.73 0.09 -6.45
CA ASP A 41 10.80 -0.51 -5.65
C ASP A 41 10.26 -1.50 -4.60
N LEU A 42 9.05 -2.01 -4.82
CA LEU A 42 8.30 -2.87 -3.90
C LEU A 42 8.75 -4.33 -4.03
N ASN A 43 9.83 -4.68 -3.33
CA ASN A 43 10.21 -6.08 -3.15
C ASN A 43 9.41 -6.75 -2.01
N LEU A 44 9.48 -8.08 -1.91
CA LEU A 44 8.72 -8.87 -0.92
C LEU A 44 9.06 -8.52 0.54
N GLY A 45 10.30 -8.13 0.83
CA GLY A 45 10.70 -7.67 2.17
C GLY A 45 10.01 -6.37 2.55
N ILE A 46 9.95 -5.42 1.63
CA ILE A 46 9.23 -4.16 1.82
C ILE A 46 7.72 -4.41 1.89
N LEU A 47 7.17 -5.29 1.03
CA LEU A 47 5.75 -5.64 1.05
C LEU A 47 5.29 -6.19 2.41
N THR A 48 6.04 -7.15 2.99
CA THR A 48 5.71 -7.72 4.29
C THR A 48 5.84 -6.72 5.44
N ALA A 49 6.80 -5.80 5.37
CA ALA A 49 6.90 -4.69 6.33
C ALA A 49 5.70 -3.74 6.22
N LEU A 50 5.30 -3.38 5.00
CA LEU A 50 4.13 -2.54 4.73
C LEU A 50 2.83 -3.18 5.23
N LEU A 51 2.62 -4.46 4.97
CA LEU A 51 1.46 -5.21 5.48
C LEU A 51 1.43 -5.22 7.01
N SER A 52 2.57 -5.46 7.66
CA SER A 52 2.71 -5.42 9.12
C SER A 52 2.31 -4.08 9.72
N ILE A 53 2.71 -2.97 9.10
CA ILE A 53 2.39 -1.61 9.56
C ILE A 53 0.93 -1.24 9.24
N GLY A 54 0.47 -1.53 8.02
CA GLY A 54 -0.84 -1.17 7.51
C GLY A 54 -1.96 -1.90 8.26
N LEU A 55 -1.78 -3.20 8.50
CA LEU A 55 -2.78 -4.07 9.14
C LEU A 55 -2.66 -4.15 10.66
N ARG A 56 -1.69 -3.48 11.30
CA ARG A 56 -1.44 -3.59 12.76
C ARG A 56 -2.67 -3.40 13.66
N HIS A 57 -3.68 -2.69 13.17
CA HIS A 57 -4.92 -2.41 13.90
C HIS A 57 -5.93 -3.57 13.85
N HIS A 58 -5.75 -4.52 12.92
CA HIS A 58 -6.42 -5.82 12.89
C HIS A 58 -5.64 -6.92 13.63
N GLY A 59 -4.46 -6.58 14.16
CA GLY A 59 -3.60 -7.49 14.91
C GLY A 59 -2.12 -7.21 14.63
N ILE A 60 -1.29 -7.28 15.68
CA ILE A 60 0.16 -7.09 15.53
C ILE A 60 0.78 -8.43 15.11
N LYS A 61 1.31 -8.48 13.89
CA LYS A 61 2.02 -9.61 13.31
C LYS A 61 3.34 -9.12 12.72
N ASN A 62 4.41 -9.91 12.84
CA ASN A 62 5.71 -9.54 12.27
C ASN A 62 5.75 -9.82 10.74
N PRO A 63 6.73 -9.28 10.00
CA PRO A 63 6.84 -9.50 8.55
C PRO A 63 6.89 -10.98 8.14
N GLN A 64 7.51 -11.84 8.94
CA GLN A 64 7.62 -13.27 8.64
C GLN A 64 6.25 -13.97 8.62
N TRP A 65 5.34 -13.58 9.51
CA TRP A 65 3.97 -14.11 9.51
C TRP A 65 3.26 -13.81 8.18
N TYR A 66 3.43 -12.60 7.63
CA TYR A 66 2.88 -12.22 6.34
C TYR A 66 3.53 -12.98 5.18
N ALA A 67 4.84 -13.19 5.22
CA ALA A 67 5.54 -14.01 4.22
C ALA A 67 4.96 -15.43 4.16
N THR A 68 4.79 -16.09 5.31
CA THR A 68 4.18 -17.40 5.40
C THR A 68 2.73 -17.38 4.91
N LYS A 69 1.94 -16.38 5.33
CA LYS A 69 0.53 -16.31 4.92
C LYS A 69 0.34 -16.07 3.43
N MET A 70 1.18 -15.24 2.80
CA MET A 70 1.17 -15.06 1.35
C MET A 70 1.58 -16.35 0.63
N GLN A 71 2.56 -17.10 1.14
CA GLN A 71 2.94 -18.38 0.54
C GLN A 71 1.79 -19.39 0.56
N GLU A 72 1.09 -19.53 1.69
CA GLU A 72 -0.10 -20.38 1.80
C GLU A 72 -1.16 -20.02 0.75
N LEU A 73 -1.44 -18.72 0.59
CA LEU A 73 -2.46 -18.25 -0.34
C LEU A 73 -2.03 -18.40 -1.81
N ILE A 74 -0.75 -18.19 -2.11
CA ILE A 74 -0.19 -18.45 -3.45
C ILE A 74 -0.31 -19.94 -3.80
N ASP A 75 -0.03 -20.84 -2.84
CA ASP A 75 -0.19 -22.28 -3.03
C ASP A 75 -1.68 -22.67 -3.26
N GLU A 76 -2.62 -21.87 -2.75
CA GLU A 76 -4.07 -21.99 -2.96
C GLU A 76 -4.55 -21.35 -4.29
N GLY A 77 -3.67 -20.67 -5.02
CA GLY A 77 -3.94 -20.08 -6.34
C GLY A 77 -4.19 -18.57 -6.33
N HIS A 78 -3.89 -17.87 -5.25
CA HIS A 78 -3.91 -16.40 -5.23
C HIS A 78 -2.71 -15.82 -5.99
N GLU A 79 -2.94 -14.70 -6.66
CA GLU A 79 -1.92 -13.98 -7.41
C GLU A 79 -1.21 -12.94 -6.52
N LEU A 80 0.08 -12.70 -6.78
CA LEU A 80 0.85 -11.71 -6.00
C LEU A 80 0.23 -10.30 -6.05
N ASP A 81 -0.43 -9.97 -7.17
CA ASP A 81 -1.05 -8.68 -7.41
C ASP A 81 -2.20 -8.37 -6.42
N GLU A 82 -2.88 -9.41 -5.93
CA GLU A 82 -3.93 -9.30 -4.91
C GLU A 82 -3.40 -8.73 -3.58
N PHE A 83 -2.10 -8.90 -3.29
CA PHE A 83 -1.45 -8.32 -2.13
C PHE A 83 -0.82 -6.96 -2.44
N THR A 84 -0.18 -6.81 -3.60
CA THR A 84 0.59 -5.60 -3.93
C THR A 84 -0.29 -4.42 -4.28
N GLN A 85 -1.35 -4.61 -5.07
CA GLN A 85 -2.22 -3.49 -5.50
C GLN A 85 -2.84 -2.75 -4.33
N PRO A 86 -3.46 -3.41 -3.33
CA PRO A 86 -4.04 -2.70 -2.20
C PRO A 86 -2.99 -1.92 -1.39
N VAL A 87 -1.77 -2.46 -1.25
CA VAL A 87 -0.67 -1.80 -0.53
C VAL A 87 -0.21 -0.54 -1.25
N VAL A 88 0.05 -0.64 -2.56
CA VAL A 88 0.42 0.51 -3.42
C VAL A 88 -0.65 1.58 -3.34
N LYS A 89 -1.91 1.18 -3.48
CA LYS A 89 -3.08 2.06 -3.42
C LYS A 89 -3.23 2.73 -2.06
N ALA A 90 -2.98 2.01 -0.96
CA ALA A 90 -3.07 2.56 0.38
C ALA A 90 -1.95 3.58 0.67
N ILE A 91 -0.73 3.34 0.18
CA ILE A 91 0.37 4.30 0.30
C ILE A 91 0.07 5.55 -0.54
N ALA A 92 -0.37 5.38 -1.79
CA ALA A 92 -0.75 6.51 -2.62
C ALA A 92 -1.93 7.30 -2.00
N GLY A 93 -2.93 6.59 -1.47
CA GLY A 93 -4.10 7.14 -0.78
C GLY A 93 -3.83 7.77 0.59
N SER A 94 -2.59 7.69 1.10
CA SER A 94 -2.13 8.48 2.24
C SER A 94 -2.03 9.98 1.91
N GLY A 95 -1.84 10.31 0.63
CA GLY A 95 -1.58 11.66 0.14
C GLY A 95 -0.09 12.03 0.02
N ILE A 96 0.83 11.12 0.39
CA ILE A 96 2.28 11.39 0.36
C ILE A 96 2.83 11.73 -1.03
N LEU A 97 2.17 11.26 -2.08
CA LEU A 97 2.55 11.52 -3.48
C LEU A 97 1.99 12.85 -4.02
N GLY A 98 1.04 13.48 -3.32
CA GLY A 98 0.23 14.57 -3.85
C GLY A 98 -0.90 14.07 -4.76
N LYS A 99 -1.97 14.85 -4.87
CA LYS A 99 -3.19 14.47 -5.62
C LYS A 99 -2.94 14.24 -7.11
N GLU A 100 -2.11 15.07 -7.72
CA GLU A 100 -1.81 14.98 -9.16
C GLU A 100 -1.10 13.66 -9.50
N VAL A 101 -0.08 13.30 -8.72
CA VAL A 101 0.64 12.03 -8.90
C VAL A 101 -0.27 10.84 -8.57
N TYR A 102 -1.11 10.95 -7.54
CA TYR A 102 -2.07 9.91 -7.19
C TYR A 102 -2.99 9.55 -8.37
N TYR A 103 -3.62 10.55 -9.00
CA TYR A 103 -4.51 10.30 -10.14
C TYR A 103 -3.77 9.96 -11.44
N ALA A 104 -2.49 10.29 -11.57
CA ALA A 104 -1.67 9.79 -12.67
C ALA A 104 -1.44 8.27 -12.55
N VAL A 105 -1.38 7.74 -11.33
CA VAL A 105 -1.24 6.29 -11.06
C VAL A 105 -2.59 5.58 -11.06
N PHE A 106 -3.65 6.21 -10.54
CA PHE A 106 -5.02 5.68 -10.47
C PHE A 106 -6.02 6.59 -11.22
N PRO A 107 -5.95 6.66 -12.57
CA PRO A 107 -6.75 7.57 -13.36
C PRO A 107 -8.26 7.30 -13.28
N GLU A 108 -8.66 6.06 -13.06
CA GLU A 108 -10.05 5.64 -12.87
C GLU A 108 -10.70 6.25 -11.61
N GLU A 109 -9.89 6.71 -10.65
CA GLU A 109 -10.36 7.38 -9.43
C GLU A 109 -10.34 8.91 -9.53
N ALA A 110 -9.93 9.47 -10.66
CA ALA A 110 -9.94 10.91 -10.85
C ALA A 110 -11.39 11.43 -10.77
N PRO A 111 -11.65 12.51 -10.01
CA PRO A 111 -12.97 13.10 -9.98
C PRO A 111 -13.34 13.59 -11.38
N ALA A 112 -14.52 13.21 -11.86
CA ALA A 112 -15.02 13.62 -13.17
C ALA A 112 -15.06 15.16 -13.25
N GLY A 113 -14.05 15.77 -13.90
CA GLY A 113 -14.00 17.22 -14.14
C GLY A 113 -12.75 17.96 -13.66
N GLU A 114 -11.79 17.34 -12.97
CA GLU A 114 -10.52 18.02 -12.68
C GLU A 114 -9.60 18.00 -13.92
N LYS A 115 -9.80 18.99 -14.80
CA LYS A 115 -8.78 19.36 -15.79
C LYS A 115 -7.50 19.70 -15.02
N THR A 116 -6.49 18.85 -15.14
CA THR A 116 -5.13 19.10 -14.65
C THR A 116 -4.70 20.48 -15.14
N LYS A 117 -4.62 21.45 -14.22
CA LYS A 117 -4.03 22.75 -14.50
C LYS A 117 -2.53 22.54 -14.63
N THR A 118 -2.09 22.20 -15.83
CA THR A 118 -0.70 22.30 -16.25
C THR A 118 -0.26 23.73 -15.95
N LYS A 119 0.59 23.92 -14.93
CA LYS A 119 1.21 25.21 -14.66
C LYS A 119 2.18 25.49 -15.79
N ASN A 120 1.91 26.56 -16.54
CA ASN A 120 2.84 27.20 -17.47
C ASN A 120 4.12 27.65 -16.75
#